data_AF-A0A3M2LWY4-F1
#
_entry.id   AF-A0A3M2LWY4-F1
#
_cell.length_a   1.000
_cell.length_b   1.000
_cell.length_c   1.000
_cell.angle_alpha   90.00
_cell.angle_beta   90.00
_cell.angle_gamma   90.00
#
_symmetry.space_group_name_H-M   'P 1'
#
loop_
_entity.id
_entity.type
_entity.pdbx_description
1 polymer ?
#
loop_
_entity_poly.entity_id
_entity_poly.type
_entity_poly.pdbx_seq_one_letter_code
_entity_poly.pdbx_strand_id
1 'polypeptide(L)'
;MVEVSARALAAERDRLVRTPENVSSPPELACLTVRPAVAAADYERRLREVLAPTLTLAATADFEAEELPTEDIPGWFRAVSTGGEVPDEAPEFALAGRARYQAHPGTDGPWELTDWLSRFEPGFGMRGWAWWDLTGPPGGHVLRIWVDSGTESWFAHLDLLWLAYTAGASTVEPPRLVECDAWAAERGSR
;
A
#
# COMPACT_ATOMS: atom_id res chain seq x y z
N MET A 1 10.60 -16.34 -5.93
CA MET A 1 10.82 -15.00 -6.52
C MET A 1 9.98 -14.88 -7.76
N VAL A 2 8.90 -14.11 -7.68
CA VAL A 2 8.07 -13.79 -8.84
C VAL A 2 8.73 -12.62 -9.55
N GLU A 3 9.16 -12.82 -10.79
CA GLU A 3 9.57 -11.74 -11.67
C GLU A 3 8.35 -10.83 -11.89
N VAL A 4 8.41 -9.57 -11.43
CA VAL A 4 7.28 -8.64 -11.58
C VAL A 4 7.26 -8.19 -13.03
N SER A 5 6.50 -8.89 -13.86
CA SER A 5 6.34 -8.52 -15.27
C SER A 5 5.55 -7.21 -15.43
N ALA A 6 5.78 -6.48 -16.52
CA ALA A 6 4.96 -5.31 -16.88
C ALA A 6 3.45 -5.63 -16.94
N ARG A 7 3.10 -6.87 -17.29
CA ARG A 7 1.71 -7.36 -17.27
C ARG A 7 1.15 -7.46 -15.84
N ALA A 8 1.96 -7.88 -14.87
CA ALA A 8 1.56 -7.96 -13.47
C ALA A 8 1.30 -6.56 -12.90
N LEU A 9 2.18 -5.59 -13.19
CA LEU A 9 1.98 -4.19 -12.80
C LEU A 9 0.75 -3.57 -13.45
N ALA A 10 0.49 -3.86 -14.73
CA ALA A 10 -0.72 -3.41 -15.40
C ALA A 10 -2.00 -3.98 -14.74
N ALA A 11 -2.00 -5.27 -14.41
CA ALA A 11 -3.12 -5.89 -13.70
C ALA A 11 -3.31 -5.29 -12.30
N GLU A 12 -2.23 -5.02 -11.57
CA GLU A 12 -2.27 -4.38 -10.25
C GLU A 12 -2.84 -2.95 -10.33
N ARG A 13 -2.43 -2.17 -11.33
CA ARG A 13 -2.98 -0.83 -11.59
C ARG A 13 -4.47 -0.89 -11.92
N ASP A 14 -4.89 -1.85 -12.74
CA ASP A 14 -6.30 -2.04 -13.05
C ASP A 14 -7.13 -2.29 -11.79
N ARG A 15 -6.58 -3.03 -10.81
CA ARG A 15 -7.23 -3.30 -9.52
C ARG A 15 -7.35 -2.08 -8.60
N LEU A 16 -6.46 -1.09 -8.74
CA LEU A 16 -6.60 0.19 -8.02
C LEU A 16 -7.80 1.00 -8.52
N VAL A 17 -8.20 0.83 -9.78
CA VAL A 17 -9.31 1.57 -10.37
C VAL A 17 -10.61 0.77 -10.25
N ARG A 18 -10.53 -0.54 -10.48
CA ARG A 18 -11.68 -1.43 -10.53
C ARG A 18 -11.48 -2.60 -9.61
N THR A 19 -12.46 -2.87 -8.75
CA THR A 19 -12.47 -4.07 -7.94
C THR A 19 -12.35 -5.32 -8.84
N PRO A 20 -11.46 -6.27 -8.51
CA PRO A 20 -11.29 -7.50 -9.30
C PRO A 20 -12.58 -8.31 -9.44
N GLU A 21 -12.75 -8.97 -10.59
CA GLU A 21 -13.75 -10.02 -10.78
C GLU A 21 -13.17 -11.38 -10.34
N ASN A 22 -13.99 -12.26 -9.75
CA ASN A 22 -13.58 -13.55 -9.13
C ASN A 22 -12.84 -14.54 -10.05
N VAL A 23 -12.70 -14.27 -11.34
CA VAL A 23 -12.40 -15.27 -12.37
C VAL A 23 -10.92 -15.74 -12.35
N SER A 24 -10.03 -15.11 -11.59
CA SER A 24 -8.60 -15.47 -11.54
C SER A 24 -7.92 -15.14 -10.20
N SER A 25 -8.65 -15.23 -9.09
CA SER A 25 -8.06 -14.94 -7.79
C SER A 25 -7.05 -16.01 -7.32
N PRO A 26 -5.98 -15.61 -6.62
CA PRO A 26 -5.14 -16.58 -5.91
C PRO A 26 -5.99 -17.33 -4.86
N PRO A 27 -5.59 -18.55 -4.44
CA PRO A 27 -6.34 -19.30 -3.44
C PRO A 27 -6.44 -18.55 -2.10
N GLU A 28 -5.35 -17.88 -1.72
CA GLU A 28 -5.25 -17.10 -0.49
C GLU A 28 -4.85 -15.65 -0.82
N LEU A 29 -5.27 -14.74 0.05
CA LEU A 29 -4.83 -13.35 0.06
C LEU A 29 -4.31 -13.00 1.44
N ALA A 30 -3.30 -12.15 1.49
CA ALA A 30 -2.93 -11.48 2.72
C ALA A 30 -3.88 -10.30 2.98
N CYS A 31 -4.40 -10.22 4.19
CA CYS A 31 -5.34 -9.21 4.63
C CYS A 31 -4.78 -8.45 5.83
N LEU A 32 -4.73 -7.11 5.74
CA LEU A 32 -4.47 -6.22 6.86
C LEU A 32 -5.77 -5.55 7.28
N THR A 33 -6.13 -5.68 8.56
CA THR A 33 -7.30 -4.99 9.11
C THR A 33 -6.87 -3.60 9.57
N VAL A 34 -7.49 -2.56 9.04
CA VAL A 34 -7.14 -1.17 9.32
C VAL A 34 -8.32 -0.41 9.90
N ARG A 35 -8.04 0.49 10.83
CA ARG A 35 -9.01 1.48 11.32
C ARG A 35 -8.49 2.86 10.94
N PRO A 36 -9.11 3.54 9.97
CA PRO A 36 -8.77 4.92 9.64
C PRO A 36 -9.13 5.89 10.76
N ALA A 37 -8.27 6.89 11.02
CA ALA A 37 -8.59 8.06 11.84
C ALA A 37 -9.40 9.13 11.06
N VAL A 38 -9.66 8.88 9.78
CA VAL A 38 -10.30 9.77 8.82
C VAL A 38 -11.48 9.06 8.16
N ALA A 39 -12.26 9.76 7.34
CA ALA A 39 -13.32 9.14 6.57
C ALA A 39 -12.76 8.03 5.65
N ALA A 40 -13.46 6.90 5.55
CA ALA A 40 -13.03 5.77 4.73
C ALA A 40 -12.74 6.15 3.27
N ALA A 41 -13.56 7.03 2.68
CA ALA A 41 -13.37 7.52 1.33
C ALA A 41 -12.09 8.36 1.17
N ASP A 42 -11.73 9.17 2.16
CA ASP A 42 -10.47 9.92 2.13
C ASP A 42 -9.27 8.99 2.28
N TYR A 43 -9.38 7.99 3.15
CA TYR A 43 -8.34 6.98 3.32
C TYR A 43 -8.09 6.19 2.02
N GLU A 44 -9.17 5.67 1.41
CA GLU A 44 -9.13 4.96 0.13
C GLU A 44 -8.52 5.82 -0.98
N ARG A 45 -8.98 7.07 -1.10
CA ARG A 45 -8.45 8.01 -2.08
C ARG A 45 -6.95 8.22 -1.91
N ARG A 46 -6.48 8.46 -0.68
CA ARG A 46 -5.05 8.70 -0.40
C ARG A 46 -4.17 7.50 -0.70
N LEU A 47 -4.63 6.28 -0.37
CA LEU A 47 -3.91 5.06 -0.75
C LEU A 47 -3.71 4.99 -2.27
N ARG A 48 -4.78 5.24 -3.04
CA ARG A 48 -4.74 5.19 -4.51
C ARG A 48 -3.93 6.33 -5.11
N GLU A 49 -4.00 7.53 -4.53
CA GLU A 49 -3.20 8.70 -4.94
C GLU A 49 -1.70 8.43 -4.85
N VAL A 50 -1.25 7.58 -3.91
CA VAL A 50 0.16 7.16 -3.83
C VAL A 50 0.44 5.96 -4.73
N LEU A 51 -0.36 4.89 -4.64
CA LEU A 51 -0.08 3.64 -5.35
C LEU A 51 -0.15 3.77 -6.88
N ALA A 52 -1.11 4.53 -7.41
CA ALA A 52 -1.30 4.65 -8.85
C ALA A 52 -0.10 5.27 -9.60
N PRO A 53 0.45 6.43 -9.17
CA PRO A 53 1.67 6.96 -9.77
C PRO A 53 2.90 6.08 -9.47
N THR A 54 3.02 5.51 -8.27
CA THR A 54 4.14 4.60 -7.95
C THR A 54 4.17 3.36 -8.85
N LEU A 55 3.04 2.71 -9.10
CA LEU A 55 2.98 1.56 -10.01
C LEU A 55 3.22 1.96 -11.47
N THR A 56 2.89 3.21 -11.83
CA THR A 56 3.19 3.74 -13.16
C THR A 56 4.70 3.94 -13.31
N LEU A 57 5.33 4.59 -12.33
CA LEU A 57 6.78 4.75 -12.23
C LEU A 57 7.48 3.38 -12.28
N ALA A 58 7.04 2.41 -11.48
CA ALA A 58 7.55 1.04 -11.47
C ALA A 58 7.53 0.36 -12.86
N ALA A 59 6.55 0.71 -13.70
CA ALA A 59 6.36 0.11 -15.02
C ALA A 59 7.14 0.82 -16.14
N THR A 60 7.54 2.08 -15.94
CA THR A 60 8.05 2.92 -17.04
C THR A 60 9.40 3.59 -16.77
N ALA A 61 9.78 3.76 -15.50
CA ALA A 61 11.02 4.44 -15.12
C ALA A 61 12.21 3.47 -15.14
N ASP A 62 13.38 4.04 -15.36
CA ASP A 62 14.66 3.38 -15.12
C ASP A 62 15.09 3.65 -13.68
N PHE A 63 15.17 2.60 -12.86
CA PHE A 63 15.56 2.70 -11.45
C PHE A 63 17.07 2.85 -11.25
N GLU A 64 17.88 2.67 -12.29
CA GLU A 64 19.32 2.94 -12.28
C GLU A 64 19.63 4.42 -12.59
N ALA A 65 18.63 5.21 -12.95
CA ALA A 65 18.78 6.64 -13.19
C ALA A 65 19.20 7.39 -11.91
N GLU A 66 19.92 8.49 -12.08
CA GLU A 66 20.37 9.34 -10.95
C GLU A 66 19.18 9.91 -10.15
N GLU A 67 18.07 10.20 -10.83
CA GLU A 67 16.85 10.71 -10.21
C GLU A 67 15.60 10.05 -10.81
N LEU A 68 14.70 9.61 -9.93
CA LEU A 68 13.40 9.07 -10.32
C LEU A 68 12.36 10.20 -10.49
N PRO A 69 11.47 10.12 -11.49
CA PRO A 69 10.41 11.11 -11.70
C PRO A 69 9.29 10.94 -10.65
N THR A 70 9.46 11.59 -9.49
CA THR A 70 8.54 11.46 -8.34
C THR A 70 7.48 12.57 -8.27
N GLU A 71 7.40 13.44 -9.27
CA GLU A 71 6.50 14.61 -9.30
C GLU A 71 5.02 14.27 -9.15
N ASP A 72 4.60 13.12 -9.68
CA ASP A 72 3.21 12.64 -9.64
C ASP A 72 2.85 11.99 -8.30
N ILE A 73 3.83 11.66 -7.46
CA ILE A 73 3.57 11.17 -6.09
C ILE A 73 3.05 12.34 -5.24
N PRO A 74 2.01 12.17 -4.42
CA PRO A 74 1.47 13.28 -3.65
C PRO A 74 2.51 13.96 -2.78
N GLY A 75 2.56 15.30 -2.84
CA GLY A 75 3.52 16.10 -2.07
C GLY A 75 3.48 15.84 -0.57
N TRP A 76 2.30 15.54 -0.02
CA TRP A 76 2.15 15.17 1.39
C TRP A 76 2.86 13.85 1.74
N PHE A 77 2.87 12.86 0.84
CA PHE A 77 3.52 11.58 1.06
C PHE A 77 5.04 11.72 0.95
N ARG A 78 5.51 12.51 -0.03
CA ARG A 78 6.93 12.88 -0.14
C ARG A 78 7.42 13.62 1.10
N ALA A 79 6.65 14.58 1.60
CA ALA A 79 6.99 15.37 2.78
C ALA A 79 7.16 14.53 4.04
N VAL A 80 6.32 13.51 4.25
CA VAL A 80 6.46 12.61 5.40
C VAL A 80 7.44 11.47 5.18
N SER A 81 7.89 11.23 3.94
CA SER A 81 8.87 10.19 3.59
C SER A 81 10.29 10.76 3.46
N THR A 82 10.68 11.58 4.44
CA THR A 82 12.03 12.13 4.58
C THR A 82 12.77 11.46 5.74
N GLY A 83 14.07 11.17 5.59
CA GLY A 83 14.89 10.59 6.66
C GLY A 83 15.12 11.55 7.85
N GLY A 84 14.88 12.84 7.65
CA GLY A 84 15.13 13.90 8.62
C GLY A 84 13.89 14.62 9.12
N GLU A 85 14.04 15.93 9.31
CA GLU A 85 12.97 16.84 9.74
C GLU A 85 11.86 16.88 8.69
N VAL A 86 10.61 16.85 9.16
CA VAL A 86 9.44 16.90 8.29
C VAL A 86 9.10 18.37 8.03
N PRO A 87 8.81 18.78 6.79
CA PRO A 87 8.40 20.15 6.50
C PRO A 87 7.14 20.56 7.27
N ASP A 88 7.08 21.81 7.72
CA ASP A 88 5.93 22.39 8.46
C ASP A 88 4.59 22.26 7.72
N GLU A 89 4.63 22.13 6.40
CA GLU A 89 3.47 22.05 5.52
C GLU A 89 2.87 20.63 5.40
N ALA A 90 3.50 19.62 6.03
CA ALA A 90 2.99 18.25 6.00
C ALA A 90 1.63 18.17 6.70
N PRO A 91 0.59 17.59 6.06
CA PRO A 91 -0.72 17.46 6.66
C PRO A 91 -0.70 16.66 7.97
N GLU A 92 -1.50 17.09 8.95
CA GLU A 92 -1.58 16.48 10.28
C GLU A 92 -1.84 14.96 10.23
N PHE A 93 -2.70 14.50 9.31
CA PHE A 93 -3.01 13.06 9.18
C PHE A 93 -1.77 12.24 8.82
N ALA A 94 -0.89 12.77 7.96
CA ALA A 94 0.29 12.09 7.47
C ALA A 94 1.39 12.11 8.55
N LEU A 95 1.54 13.24 9.25
CA LEU A 95 2.42 13.37 10.42
C LEU A 95 2.03 12.38 11.53
N ALA A 96 0.74 12.32 11.86
CA ALA A 96 0.22 11.37 12.84
C ALA A 96 0.42 9.92 12.39
N GLY A 97 0.29 9.65 11.09
CA GLY A 97 0.60 8.35 10.48
C GLY A 97 2.08 7.96 10.65
N ARG A 98 3.00 8.86 10.29
CA ARG A 98 4.45 8.67 10.48
C ARG A 98 4.77 8.35 11.95
N ALA A 99 4.26 9.13 12.89
CA ALA A 99 4.47 8.90 14.32
C ALA A 99 3.93 7.53 14.78
N ARG A 100 2.76 7.11 14.27
CA ARG A 100 2.19 5.78 14.58
C ARG A 100 3.00 4.64 14.00
N TYR A 101 3.50 4.79 12.77
CA TYR A 101 4.40 3.81 12.18
C TYR A 101 5.64 3.65 13.05
N GLN A 102 6.30 4.75 13.43
CA GLN A 102 7.51 4.70 14.27
C GLN A 102 7.27 4.10 15.66
N ALA A 103 6.07 4.25 16.21
CA ALA A 103 5.67 3.63 17.47
C ALA A 103 5.22 2.16 17.31
N HIS A 104 5.12 1.64 16.09
CA HIS A 104 4.65 0.29 15.82
C HIS A 104 5.76 -0.73 16.14
N PRO A 105 5.45 -1.85 16.81
CA PRO A 105 6.45 -2.88 17.08
C PRO A 105 7.08 -3.44 15.80
N GLY A 106 8.40 -3.54 15.77
CA GLY A 106 9.15 -4.12 14.64
C GLY A 106 9.47 -3.15 13.50
N THR A 107 9.12 -1.87 13.62
CA THR A 107 9.59 -0.82 12.70
C THR A 107 10.85 -0.14 13.24
N ASP A 108 11.71 0.33 12.34
CA ASP A 108 12.88 1.13 12.70
C ASP A 108 12.94 2.39 11.82
N GLY A 109 12.62 3.53 12.41
CA GLY A 109 12.65 4.82 11.74
C GLY A 109 11.54 5.06 10.70
N PRO A 110 11.49 6.27 10.11
CA PRO A 110 10.61 6.56 8.97
C PRO A 110 11.16 5.94 7.68
N TRP A 111 10.30 5.75 6.68
CA TRP A 111 10.78 5.45 5.34
C TRP A 111 11.25 6.71 4.63
N GLU A 112 12.42 6.63 4.00
CA GLU A 112 12.80 7.58 2.97
C GLU A 112 12.08 7.24 1.66
N LEU A 113 11.70 8.26 0.89
CA LEU A 113 10.94 8.07 -0.34
C LEU A 113 11.66 7.15 -1.32
N THR A 114 12.98 7.35 -1.51
CA THR A 114 13.80 6.52 -2.42
C THR A 114 13.83 5.06 -1.96
N ASP A 115 14.06 4.81 -0.67
CA ASP A 115 14.06 3.46 -0.10
C ASP A 115 12.70 2.78 -0.24
N TRP A 116 11.62 3.54 -0.03
CA TRP A 116 10.26 3.03 -0.19
C TRP A 116 9.97 2.70 -1.66
N LEU A 117 10.35 3.58 -2.59
CA LEU A 117 10.19 3.36 -4.03
C LEU A 117 11.00 2.18 -4.55
N SER A 118 12.21 1.94 -4.02
CA SER A 118 13.04 0.79 -4.40
C SER A 118 12.32 -0.55 -4.22
N ARG A 119 11.33 -0.63 -3.31
CA ARG A 119 10.51 -1.85 -3.15
C ARG A 119 9.75 -2.17 -4.42
N PHE A 120 9.31 -1.16 -5.15
CA PHE A 120 8.53 -1.31 -6.39
C PHE A 120 9.40 -1.57 -7.62
N GLU A 121 10.73 -1.55 -7.49
CA GLU A 121 11.63 -1.89 -8.58
C GLU A 121 11.37 -3.34 -9.05
N PRO A 122 10.98 -3.55 -10.32
CA PRO A 122 10.60 -4.88 -10.81
C PRO A 122 11.73 -5.92 -10.72
N GLY A 123 12.98 -5.47 -10.93
CA GLY A 123 14.17 -6.32 -10.92
C GLY A 123 14.66 -6.68 -9.51
N PHE A 124 14.31 -5.88 -8.50
CA PHE A 124 14.79 -6.08 -7.13
C PHE A 124 14.00 -7.16 -6.38
N GLY A 125 12.70 -7.33 -6.70
CA GLY A 125 11.89 -8.45 -6.22
C GLY A 125 11.56 -8.44 -4.70
N MET A 126 11.70 -7.29 -4.03
CA MET A 126 11.58 -7.20 -2.57
C MET A 126 10.19 -6.85 -2.03
N ARG A 127 9.26 -6.33 -2.86
CA ARG A 127 7.94 -5.87 -2.39
C ARG A 127 7.09 -6.97 -1.76
N GLY A 128 7.25 -8.25 -2.13
CA GLY A 128 6.57 -9.38 -1.47
C GLY A 128 5.03 -9.40 -1.53
N TRP A 129 4.39 -8.34 -2.03
CA TRP A 129 2.95 -8.22 -2.19
C TRP A 129 2.58 -7.44 -3.46
N ALA A 130 1.39 -7.70 -3.98
CA ALA A 130 0.75 -6.92 -5.03
C ALA A 130 -0.66 -6.53 -4.60
N TRP A 131 -1.06 -5.29 -4.86
CA TRP A 131 -2.40 -4.80 -4.53
C TRP A 131 -3.49 -5.70 -5.11
N TRP A 132 -4.47 -6.06 -4.28
CA TRP A 132 -5.65 -6.81 -4.69
C TRP A 132 -6.91 -5.95 -4.64
N ASP A 133 -7.26 -5.44 -3.46
CA ASP A 133 -8.46 -4.65 -3.24
C ASP A 133 -8.40 -3.94 -1.87
N LEU A 134 -9.33 -3.00 -1.64
CA LEU A 134 -9.64 -2.48 -0.32
C LEU A 134 -11.11 -2.75 -0.08
N THR A 135 -11.48 -3.52 0.96
CA THR A 135 -12.88 -3.75 1.37
C THR A 135 -13.24 -3.06 2.68
N GLY A 136 -14.54 -2.93 2.94
CA GLY A 136 -15.07 -2.40 4.18
C GLY A 136 -16.60 -2.34 4.13
N PRO A 137 -17.30 -2.53 5.25
CA PRO A 137 -18.75 -2.42 5.28
C PRO A 137 -19.19 -0.97 5.02
N PRO A 138 -20.35 -0.74 4.40
CA PRO A 138 -20.89 0.60 4.19
C PRO A 138 -21.01 1.37 5.51
N GLY A 139 -20.41 2.57 5.58
CA GLY A 139 -20.40 3.39 6.79
C GLY A 139 -19.54 2.84 7.94
N GLY A 140 -18.78 1.76 7.71
CA GLY A 140 -17.92 1.15 8.70
C GLY A 140 -16.63 1.94 8.96
N HIS A 141 -16.09 1.75 10.16
CA HIS A 141 -14.80 2.33 10.59
C HIS A 141 -13.62 1.34 10.47
N VAL A 142 -13.89 0.13 9.98
CA VAL A 142 -12.90 -0.94 9.79
C VAL A 142 -12.85 -1.26 8.31
N LEU A 143 -11.67 -1.14 7.72
CA LEU A 143 -11.41 -1.54 6.34
C LEU A 143 -10.42 -2.71 6.32
N ARG A 144 -10.35 -3.40 5.18
CA ARG A 144 -9.39 -4.47 4.94
C ARG A 144 -8.63 -4.20 3.67
N ILE A 145 -7.31 -4.06 3.79
CA ILE A 145 -6.39 -4.02 2.65
C ILE A 145 -6.10 -5.47 2.28
N TRP A 146 -6.38 -5.81 1.03
CA TRP A 146 -6.11 -7.13 0.45
C TRP A 146 -4.94 -7.02 -0.50
N VAL A 147 -3.98 -7.91 -0.34
CA VAL A 147 -2.84 -8.04 -1.24
C VAL A 147 -2.60 -9.51 -1.57
N ASP A 148 -2.15 -9.75 -2.78
CA ASP A 148 -1.61 -11.04 -3.19
C ASP A 148 -0.14 -11.10 -2.75
N SER A 149 0.16 -11.92 -1.75
CA SER A 149 1.52 -12.19 -1.27
C SER A 149 2.06 -13.53 -1.79
N GLY A 150 1.43 -14.11 -2.82
CA GLY A 150 1.66 -15.49 -3.23
C GLY A 150 1.21 -16.47 -2.14
N THR A 151 2.03 -17.48 -1.86
CA THR A 151 1.77 -18.50 -0.82
C THR A 151 2.58 -18.28 0.46
N GLU A 152 3.20 -17.11 0.62
CA GLU A 152 4.07 -16.84 1.77
C GLU A 152 3.25 -16.29 2.94
N SER A 153 3.33 -16.98 4.08
CA SER A 153 2.70 -16.55 5.34
C SER A 153 3.41 -15.37 5.99
N TRP A 154 4.64 -15.08 5.54
CA TRP A 154 5.45 -13.94 5.93
C TRP A 154 6.00 -13.28 4.67
N PHE A 155 5.64 -12.02 4.45
CA PHE A 155 6.14 -11.21 3.35
C PHE A 155 6.60 -9.85 3.87
N ALA A 156 7.49 -9.20 3.12
CA ALA A 156 7.90 -7.83 3.41
C ALA A 156 6.68 -6.91 3.27
N HIS A 157 6.19 -6.37 4.39
CA HIS A 157 4.97 -5.56 4.44
C HIS A 157 5.15 -4.22 5.15
N LEU A 158 6.37 -3.90 5.59
CA LEU A 158 6.64 -2.67 6.34
C LEU A 158 6.47 -1.42 5.45
N ASP A 159 6.73 -1.54 4.15
CA ASP A 159 6.43 -0.54 3.13
C ASP A 159 4.92 -0.32 2.94
N LEU A 160 4.13 -1.41 2.94
CA LEU A 160 2.67 -1.33 2.93
C LEU A 160 2.12 -0.72 4.23
N LEU A 161 2.72 -1.09 5.36
CA LEU A 161 2.37 -0.58 6.69
C LEU A 161 2.65 0.93 6.78
N TRP A 162 3.76 1.40 6.21
CA TRP A 162 4.09 2.82 6.10
C TRP A 162 3.03 3.59 5.32
N LEU A 163 2.66 3.09 4.13
CA LEU A 163 1.59 3.67 3.33
C LEU A 163 0.26 3.67 4.09
N ALA A 164 -0.08 2.56 4.73
CA ALA A 164 -1.32 2.43 5.47
C ALA A 164 -1.44 3.44 6.61
N TYR A 165 -0.38 3.67 7.39
CA TYR A 165 -0.39 4.66 8.45
C TYR A 165 -0.40 6.10 7.92
N THR A 166 0.49 6.43 6.98
CA THR A 166 0.61 7.80 6.45
C THR A 166 -0.61 8.26 5.66
N ALA A 167 -1.39 7.33 5.06
CA ALA A 167 -2.69 7.65 4.46
C ALA A 167 -3.77 8.01 5.51
N GLY A 168 -3.54 7.69 6.79
CA GLY A 168 -4.39 8.10 7.91
C GLY A 168 -4.93 6.96 8.77
N ALA A 169 -4.32 5.77 8.78
CA ALA A 169 -4.71 4.72 9.72
C ALA A 169 -4.38 5.12 11.16
N SER A 170 -5.30 4.88 12.09
CA SER A 170 -5.02 4.92 13.53
C SER A 170 -4.44 3.61 14.03
N THR A 171 -4.89 2.48 13.46
CA THR A 171 -4.37 1.14 13.80
C THR A 171 -4.30 0.28 12.55
N VAL A 172 -3.25 -0.52 12.45
CA VAL A 172 -3.11 -1.58 11.46
C VAL A 172 -2.78 -2.87 12.20
N GLU A 173 -3.62 -3.89 12.04
CA GLU A 173 -3.35 -5.23 12.56
C GLU A 173 -2.35 -5.97 11.65
N PRO A 174 -1.50 -6.88 12.18
CA PRO A 174 -0.58 -7.66 11.36
C PRO A 174 -1.28 -8.39 10.22
N PRO A 175 -0.62 -8.57 9.06
CA PRO A 175 -1.19 -9.30 7.94
C PRO A 175 -1.50 -10.74 8.35
N ARG A 176 -2.63 -11.26 7.86
CA ARG A 176 -3.01 -12.67 7.96
C ARG A 176 -3.33 -13.22 6.59
N LEU A 177 -2.93 -14.46 6.32
CA LEU A 177 -3.42 -15.20 5.16
C LEU A 177 -4.85 -15.66 5.43
N VAL A 178 -5.70 -15.48 4.42
CA VAL A 178 -7.10 -15.87 4.43
C VAL A 178 -7.50 -16.36 3.04
N GLU A 179 -8.40 -17.35 3.01
CA GLU A 179 -9.00 -17.84 1.77
C GLU A 179 -9.65 -16.70 0.98
N CYS A 180 -9.49 -16.72 -0.35
CA CYS A 180 -10.01 -15.67 -1.22
C CYS A 180 -11.55 -15.51 -1.13
N ASP A 181 -12.26 -16.57 -0.77
CA ASP A 181 -13.70 -16.54 -0.52
C ASP A 181 -14.10 -15.53 0.57
N ALA A 182 -13.22 -15.27 1.54
CA ALA A 182 -13.45 -14.25 2.56
C ALA A 182 -13.51 -12.84 1.95
N TRP A 183 -12.59 -12.53 1.02
CA TRP A 183 -12.63 -11.30 0.25
C TRP A 183 -13.89 -11.22 -0.61
N ALA A 184 -14.23 -12.29 -1.33
CA ALA A 184 -15.41 -12.33 -2.20
C ALA A 184 -16.71 -12.09 -1.42
N ALA A 185 -16.84 -12.66 -0.22
CA ALA A 185 -17.99 -12.45 0.67
C ALA A 185 -18.11 -11.00 1.14
N GLU A 186 -16.99 -10.35 1.50
CA GLU A 186 -16.99 -8.94 1.88
C GLU A 186 -17.31 -8.01 0.73
N ARG A 187 -16.78 -8.31 -0.45
CA ARG A 187 -17.09 -7.58 -1.68
C ARG A 187 -18.60 -7.60 -1.97
N GLY A 188 -19.24 -8.75 -1.78
CA GLY A 188 -20.68 -8.92 -1.96
C GLY A 188 -21.55 -8.23 -0.91
N SER A 189 -20.96 -7.72 0.18
CA SER A 189 -21.66 -7.06 1.29
C SER A 189 -21.58 -5.52 1.23
N ARG A 190 -21.03 -4.97 0.15
CA ARG A 190 -20.88 -3.53 -0.09
C ARG A 190 -22.09 -2.91 -0.76
#